data_AF-A0A450UDK1-F1
#
_entry.id   AF-A0A450UDK1-F1
#
_cell.length_a   1.000
_cell.length_b   1.000
_cell.length_c   1.000
_cell.angle_alpha   90.00
_cell.angle_beta   90.00
_cell.angle_gamma   90.00
#
_symmetry.space_group_name_H-M   'P 1'
#
loop_
_entity.id
_entity.type
_entity.pdbx_description
1 polymer ?
#
loop_
_entity_poly.entity_id
_entity_poly.type
_entity_poly.pdbx_seq_one_letter_code
_entity_poly.pdbx_strand_id
1 'polypeptide(L)'
;MLLSVSADNPQATIVRHALAWTLLLAGIFLAGRGQLSELAMLQSQSPSYLAAVFGRSLDNLYQLLLLSGWLAVFPHFLLLSMLDREGVTVAAYDRFAVWAQTLFTSLGFIGTIVGVSLAVSGLEGAMRDNEPGVLIAGLSTAFDTTFLGLGAAVSLMCLRKLAEIRHS
;
A
#
# COMPACT_ATOMS: atom_id res chain seq x y z
N MET A 1 24.47 7.63 -17.55
CA MET A 1 23.77 6.64 -18.39
C MET A 1 22.30 6.73 -18.05
N LEU A 2 21.64 7.74 -18.63
CA LEU A 2 20.25 8.09 -18.34
C LEU A 2 19.35 7.05 -19.01
N LEU A 3 18.40 6.49 -18.26
CA LEU A 3 17.36 5.60 -18.75
C LEU A 3 16.56 6.36 -19.83
N SER A 4 16.91 6.15 -21.10
CA SER A 4 16.03 6.52 -22.21
C SER A 4 14.76 5.69 -22.03
N VAL A 5 13.64 6.35 -21.75
CA VAL A 5 12.32 5.76 -21.93
C VAL A 5 12.31 5.24 -23.37
N SER A 6 12.36 3.91 -23.54
CA SER A 6 12.24 3.31 -24.87
C SER A 6 10.92 3.78 -25.45
N ALA A 7 10.97 4.34 -26.67
CA ALA A 7 9.82 4.90 -27.36
C ALA A 7 8.69 3.88 -27.60
N ASP A 8 8.92 2.59 -27.34
CA ASP A 8 8.04 1.51 -27.81
C ASP A 8 6.82 1.18 -26.91
N ASN A 9 6.73 1.65 -25.65
CA ASN A 9 5.46 1.59 -24.90
C ASN A 9 5.50 2.44 -23.61
N PRO A 10 4.84 3.61 -23.56
CA PRO A 10 4.83 4.46 -22.37
C PRO A 10 4.16 3.79 -21.16
N GLN A 11 3.13 2.96 -21.37
CA GLN A 11 2.44 2.25 -20.28
C GLN A 11 3.33 1.20 -19.64
N ALA A 12 4.04 0.40 -20.45
CA ALA A 12 4.96 -0.61 -19.93
C ALA A 12 6.08 0.04 -19.10
N THR A 13 6.54 1.22 -19.53
CA THR A 13 7.55 1.99 -18.78
C THR A 13 7.00 2.46 -17.43
N ILE A 14 5.78 3.02 -17.39
CA ILE A 14 5.15 3.46 -16.14
C ILE A 14 5.00 2.28 -15.16
N VAL A 15 4.45 1.16 -15.63
CA VAL A 15 4.24 -0.04 -14.79
C VAL A 15 5.57 -0.58 -14.25
N ARG A 16 6.64 -0.62 -15.06
CA ARG A 16 7.97 -1.04 -14.61
C ARG A 16 8.51 -0.15 -13.49
N HIS A 17 8.36 1.17 -13.60
CA HIS A 17 8.81 2.08 -12.55
C HIS A 17 7.98 1.93 -11.27
N ALA A 18 6.66 1.75 -11.39
CA ALA A 18 5.80 1.51 -10.22
C ALA A 18 6.18 0.23 -9.48
N LEU A 19 6.41 -0.86 -10.22
CA LEU A 19 6.90 -2.13 -9.68
C LEU A 19 8.27 -1.97 -9.02
N ALA A 20 9.21 -1.26 -9.67
CA ALA A 20 10.53 -1.03 -9.12
C ALA A 20 10.49 -0.29 -7.77
N TRP A 21 9.68 0.77 -7.66
CA TRP A 21 9.50 1.49 -6.39
C TRP A 21 8.85 0.62 -5.32
N THR A 22 7.86 -0.19 -5.70
CA THR A 22 7.19 -1.12 -4.77
C THR A 22 8.18 -2.15 -4.22
N LEU A 23 8.95 -2.80 -5.09
CA LEU A 23 9.94 -3.81 -4.71
C LEU A 23 11.08 -3.20 -3.88
N LEU A 24 11.52 -1.99 -4.22
CA LEU A 24 12.54 -1.28 -3.45
C LEU A 24 12.06 -1.01 -2.02
N LEU A 25 10.86 -0.44 -1.86
CA LEU A 25 10.31 -0.15 -0.54
C LEU A 25 10.02 -1.43 0.25
N ALA A 26 9.50 -2.48 -0.40
CA ALA A 26 9.32 -3.78 0.23
C ALA A 26 10.65 -4.36 0.72
N GLY A 27 11.71 -4.29 -0.10
CA GLY A 27 13.06 -4.71 0.27
C GLY A 27 13.63 -3.94 1.45
N ILE A 28 13.46 -2.60 1.47
CA ILE A 28 13.88 -1.74 2.58
C ILE A 28 13.13 -2.12 3.87
N PHE A 29 11.81 -2.29 3.81
CA PHE A 29 11.03 -2.68 4.97
C PHE A 29 11.37 -4.08 5.48
N LEU A 30 11.61 -5.04 4.58
CA LEU A 30 12.03 -6.38 4.97
C LEU A 30 13.41 -6.37 5.64
N ALA A 31 14.36 -5.61 5.10
CA ALA A 31 15.70 -5.48 5.68
C ALA A 31 15.69 -4.75 7.03
N GLY A 32 14.82 -3.73 7.17
CA GLY A 32 14.68 -2.92 8.39
C GLY A 32 13.68 -3.47 9.40
N ARG A 33 13.00 -4.59 9.11
CA ARG A 33 11.81 -5.06 9.86
C ARG A 33 12.07 -5.15 11.36
N GLY A 34 13.20 -5.73 11.76
CA GLY A 34 13.56 -5.90 13.18
C GLY A 34 13.80 -4.59 13.93
N GLN A 35 14.42 -3.60 13.27
CA GLN A 35 14.70 -2.30 13.89
C GLN A 35 13.46 -1.39 13.89
N LEU A 36 12.66 -1.45 12.82
CA LEU A 36 11.44 -0.65 12.67
C LEU A 36 10.33 -1.10 13.62
N SER A 37 10.19 -2.41 13.86
CA SER A 37 9.23 -2.93 14.83
C SER A 37 9.59 -2.51 16.26
N GLU A 38 10.88 -2.59 16.61
CA GLU A 38 11.39 -2.18 17.93
C GLU A 38 11.20 -0.68 18.17
N LEU A 39 11.50 0.16 17.17
CA LEU A 39 11.25 1.61 17.23
C LEU A 39 9.75 1.93 17.37
N ALA A 40 8.88 1.22 16.66
CA ALA A 40 7.44 1.40 16.75
C ALA A 40 6.89 1.02 18.13
N MET A 41 7.46 0.00 18.78
CA MET A 41 7.09 -0.41 20.14
C MET A 41 7.61 0.56 21.21
N LEU A 42 8.81 1.12 21.02
CA LEU A 42 9.38 2.11 21.94
C LEU A 42 8.63 3.45 21.96
N GLN A 43 7.87 3.75 20.90
CA GLN A 43 7.29 5.08 20.71
C GLN A 43 5.92 5.32 21.39
N SER A 44 5.35 4.39 22.18
CA SER A 44 4.05 4.68 22.81
C SER A 44 3.65 3.86 24.05
N GLN A 45 3.19 4.57 25.09
CA GLN A 45 2.28 4.04 26.14
C GLN A 45 0.82 3.93 25.63
N SER A 46 0.49 4.51 24.47
CA SER A 46 -0.81 4.39 23.76
C SER A 46 -0.63 4.71 22.27
N PRO A 47 -0.35 3.73 21.40
CA PRO A 47 -0.08 4.01 19.99
C PRO A 47 -1.33 4.58 19.31
N SER A 48 -1.15 5.63 18.51
CA SER A 48 -2.21 6.10 17.61
C SER A 48 -2.62 4.97 16.65
N TYR A 49 -3.88 4.99 16.18
CA TYR A 49 -4.36 3.95 15.26
C TYR A 49 -3.40 3.76 14.05
N LEU A 50 -2.90 4.85 13.47
CA LEU A 50 -1.96 4.81 12.34
C LEU A 50 -0.63 4.14 12.70
N ALA A 51 -0.06 4.46 13.87
CA ALA A 51 1.17 3.83 14.33
C ALA A 51 0.98 2.32 14.55
N ALA A 52 -0.19 1.94 15.08
CA ALA A 52 -0.53 0.54 15.30
C ALA A 52 -0.73 -0.22 13.97
N VAL A 53 -1.42 0.37 12.99
CA VAL A 53 -1.55 -0.19 11.62
C VAL A 53 -0.16 -0.38 11.01
N PHE A 54 0.70 0.63 11.11
CA PHE A 54 2.04 0.57 10.53
C PHE A 54 2.88 -0.54 11.16
N GLY A 55 2.89 -0.64 12.49
CA GLY A 55 3.59 -1.72 13.20
C GLY A 55 3.10 -3.11 12.77
N ARG A 56 1.78 -3.34 12.77
CA ARG A 56 1.20 -4.62 12.33
C ARG A 56 1.49 -4.91 10.85
N SER A 57 1.53 -3.86 10.02
CA SER A 57 1.84 -4.00 8.60
C SER A 57 3.27 -4.47 8.36
N LEU A 58 4.22 -4.10 9.23
CA LEU A 58 5.59 -4.62 9.14
C LEU A 58 5.67 -6.09 9.54
N ASP A 59 4.76 -6.56 10.40
CA ASP A 59 4.76 -7.93 10.88
C ASP A 59 4.04 -8.94 9.97
N ASN A 60 3.10 -8.46 9.17
CA ASN A 60 2.37 -9.29 8.21
C ASN A 60 2.84 -9.02 6.78
N LEU A 61 3.38 -10.03 6.09
CA LEU A 61 3.94 -9.88 4.73
C LEU A 61 2.92 -9.31 3.73
N TYR A 62 1.65 -9.72 3.83
CA TYR A 62 0.62 -9.22 2.92
C TYR A 62 0.35 -7.73 3.13
N GLN A 63 0.24 -7.30 4.39
CA GLN A 63 0.08 -5.89 4.74
C GLN A 63 1.33 -5.07 4.41
N LEU A 64 2.53 -5.63 4.58
CA LEU A 64 3.80 -5.02 4.20
C LEU A 64 3.83 -4.71 2.71
N LEU A 65 3.41 -5.68 1.88
CA LEU A 65 3.35 -5.49 0.43
C LEU A 65 2.33 -4.41 0.04
N LEU A 66 1.14 -4.43 0.65
CA LEU A 66 0.13 -3.38 0.47
C LEU A 66 0.65 -1.99 0.86
N LEU A 67 1.29 -1.88 2.02
CA LEU A 67 1.89 -0.66 2.53
C LEU A 67 3.02 -0.16 1.63
N SER A 68 3.89 -1.05 1.17
CA SER A 68 4.98 -0.72 0.25
C SER A 68 4.45 -0.23 -1.09
N GLY A 69 3.38 -0.86 -1.61
CA GLY A 69 2.70 -0.43 -2.83
C GLY A 69 2.07 0.95 -2.66
N TRP A 70 1.39 1.20 -1.54
CA TRP A 70 0.83 2.52 -1.22
C TRP A 70 1.91 3.59 -1.18
N LEU A 71 2.98 3.36 -0.41
CA LEU A 71 4.05 4.34 -0.27
C LEU A 71 4.84 4.54 -1.57
N ALA A 72 4.91 3.52 -2.44
CA ALA A 72 5.54 3.62 -3.76
C ALA A 72 4.80 4.55 -4.72
N VAL A 73 3.50 4.78 -4.51
CA VAL A 73 2.70 5.68 -5.36
C VAL A 73 3.30 7.09 -5.39
N PHE A 74 3.74 7.62 -4.24
CA PHE A 74 4.24 8.99 -4.12
C PHE A 74 5.56 9.25 -4.89
N PRO A 75 6.65 8.49 -4.67
CA PRO A 75 7.88 8.69 -5.43
C PRO A 75 7.72 8.34 -6.90
N HIS A 76 6.84 7.38 -7.23
CA HIS A 76 6.50 7.07 -8.62
C HIS A 76 5.85 8.27 -9.33
N PHE A 77 4.83 8.87 -8.70
CA PHE A 77 4.20 10.09 -9.21
C PHE A 77 5.20 11.25 -9.32
N LEU A 78 6.01 11.48 -8.27
CA LEU A 78 7.00 12.56 -8.26
C LEU A 78 7.98 12.42 -9.43
N LEU A 79 8.52 11.22 -9.64
CA LEU A 79 9.45 10.94 -10.73
C LEU A 79 8.82 11.22 -12.09
N LEU A 80 7.60 10.72 -12.34
CA LEU A 80 6.89 10.96 -13.59
C LEU A 80 6.59 12.46 -13.79
N SER A 81 6.21 13.15 -12.73
CA SER A 81 5.92 14.59 -12.77
C SER A 81 7.14 15.46 -13.06
N MET A 82 8.36 14.95 -12.77
CA MET A 82 9.62 15.60 -13.09
C MET A 82 10.12 15.25 -14.50
N LEU A 83 9.79 14.06 -15.00
CA LEU A 83 10.21 13.57 -16.31
C LEU A 83 9.26 13.98 -17.44
N ASP A 84 8.03 14.37 -17.14
CA ASP A 84 7.05 14.74 -18.16
C ASP A 84 7.49 15.98 -18.93
N ARG A 85 7.95 15.78 -20.17
CA ARG A 85 8.40 16.87 -21.06
C ARG A 85 7.36 17.31 -22.08
N GLU A 86 6.29 16.55 -22.34
CA GLU A 86 5.39 16.84 -23.49
C GLU A 86 3.94 16.36 -23.27
N GLY A 87 3.48 16.08 -22.04
CA GLY A 87 2.07 15.77 -21.74
C GLY A 87 1.60 14.36 -22.11
N VAL A 88 2.38 13.61 -22.90
CA VAL A 88 2.17 12.18 -23.22
C VAL A 88 2.12 11.32 -21.94
N THR A 89 2.82 11.75 -20.88
CA THR A 89 2.92 11.03 -19.60
C THR A 89 1.61 11.10 -18.79
N VAL A 90 0.81 12.15 -18.96
CA VAL A 90 -0.44 12.35 -18.19
C VAL A 90 -1.50 11.33 -18.56
N ALA A 91 -1.77 11.16 -19.86
CA ALA A 91 -2.78 10.21 -20.34
C ALA A 91 -2.40 8.74 -20.04
N ALA A 92 -1.10 8.43 -20.05
CA ALA A 92 -0.61 7.11 -19.69
C ALA A 92 -0.67 6.88 -18.16
N TYR A 93 -0.36 7.91 -17.36
CA TYR A 93 -0.49 7.86 -15.90
C TYR A 93 -1.95 7.74 -15.45
N ASP A 94 -2.89 8.44 -16.09
CA ASP A 94 -4.32 8.36 -15.80
C ASP A 94 -4.84 6.92 -15.93
N ARG A 95 -4.55 6.26 -17.05
CA ARG A 95 -4.92 4.84 -17.26
C ARG A 95 -4.30 3.91 -16.23
N PHE A 96 -3.01 4.12 -15.91
CA PHE A 96 -2.34 3.36 -14.86
C PHE A 96 -2.99 3.58 -13.49
N ALA A 97 -3.26 4.83 -13.12
CA ALA A 97 -3.84 5.19 -11.83
C ALA A 97 -5.24 4.61 -11.66
N VAL A 98 -6.07 4.62 -12.70
CA VAL A 98 -7.39 3.97 -12.70
C VAL A 98 -7.26 2.46 -12.44
N TRP A 99 -6.39 1.78 -13.18
CA TRP A 99 -6.15 0.35 -12.99
C TRP A 99 -5.61 0.04 -11.59
N ALA A 100 -4.61 0.80 -11.13
CA ALA A 100 -3.99 0.61 -9.83
C ALA A 100 -4.99 0.87 -8.68
N GLN A 101 -5.89 1.85 -8.84
CA GLN A 101 -6.95 2.11 -7.86
C GLN A 101 -7.87 0.89 -7.69
N THR A 102 -8.28 0.26 -8.79
CA THR A 102 -9.06 -0.99 -8.75
C THR A 102 -8.26 -2.13 -8.13
N LEU A 103 -6.96 -2.22 -8.44
CA LEU A 103 -6.09 -3.25 -7.88
C LEU A 103 -5.97 -3.12 -6.35
N PHE A 104 -5.63 -1.94 -5.83
CA PHE A 104 -5.46 -1.70 -4.39
C PHE A 104 -6.76 -1.90 -3.60
N THR A 105 -7.89 -1.46 -4.13
CA THR A 105 -9.19 -1.71 -3.48
C THR A 105 -9.54 -3.20 -3.45
N SER A 106 -9.29 -3.92 -4.54
CA SER A 106 -9.51 -5.38 -4.62
C SER A 106 -8.60 -6.14 -3.66
N LEU A 107 -7.32 -5.76 -3.57
CA LEU A 107 -6.39 -6.34 -2.60
C LEU A 107 -6.84 -6.01 -1.18
N GLY A 108 -7.20 -4.77 -0.88
CA GLY A 108 -7.73 -4.40 0.45
C GLY A 108 -8.89 -5.29 0.88
N PHE A 109 -9.85 -5.52 -0.04
CA PHE A 109 -11.00 -6.41 0.17
C PHE A 109 -10.61 -7.89 0.35
N ILE A 110 -9.66 -8.41 -0.43
CA ILE A 110 -9.12 -9.77 -0.23
C ILE A 110 -8.54 -9.91 1.18
N GLY A 111 -7.77 -8.92 1.63
CA GLY A 111 -7.26 -8.88 2.99
C GLY A 111 -8.37 -8.88 4.05
N THR A 112 -9.47 -8.17 3.80
CA THR A 112 -10.67 -8.18 4.67
C THR A 112 -11.26 -9.57 4.78
N ILE A 113 -11.44 -10.28 3.65
CA ILE A 113 -11.96 -11.65 3.64
C ILE A 113 -11.06 -12.56 4.48
N VAL A 114 -9.74 -12.48 4.27
CA VAL A 114 -8.77 -13.29 5.02
C VAL A 114 -8.83 -12.98 6.52
N GLY A 115 -8.82 -11.69 6.90
CA GLY A 115 -8.87 -11.28 8.29
C GLY A 115 -10.17 -11.70 9.00
N VAL A 116 -11.32 -11.52 8.35
CA VAL A 116 -12.61 -11.99 8.88
C VAL A 116 -12.65 -13.51 9.00
N SER A 117 -12.08 -14.24 8.03
CA SER A 117 -12.03 -15.72 8.11
C SER A 117 -11.22 -16.18 9.32
N LEU A 118 -10.08 -15.54 9.60
CA LEU A 118 -9.27 -15.80 10.80
C LEU A 118 -10.00 -15.40 12.09
N ALA A 119 -10.73 -14.28 12.06
CA ALA A 119 -11.50 -13.81 13.20
C ALA A 119 -12.58 -14.83 13.57
N VAL A 120 -13.32 -15.32 12.57
CA VAL A 120 -14.37 -16.32 12.74
C VAL A 120 -13.80 -17.64 13.25
N SER A 121 -12.62 -18.08 12.78
CA SER A 121 -12.00 -19.32 13.32
C SER A 121 -11.57 -19.18 14.79
N GLY A 122 -11.32 -17.96 15.26
CA GLY A 122 -11.05 -17.67 16.67
C GLY A 122 -12.28 -17.45 17.55
N LEU A 123 -13.49 -17.43 16.98
CA LEU A 123 -14.70 -17.03 17.70
C LEU A 123 -15.09 -18.04 18.79
N GLU A 124 -14.96 -19.34 18.51
CA GLU A 124 -15.32 -20.39 19.47
C GLU A 124 -14.47 -20.33 20.74
N GLY A 125 -13.16 -20.17 20.61
CA GLY A 125 -12.23 -19.99 21.74
C GLY A 125 -12.49 -18.69 22.50
N ALA A 126 -12.85 -17.60 21.80
CA ALA A 126 -13.24 -16.35 22.44
C ALA A 126 -14.50 -16.51 23.31
N MET A 127 -15.47 -17.30 22.87
CA MET A 127 -16.75 -17.48 23.59
C MET A 127 -16.69 -18.50 24.71
N ARG A 128 -15.92 -19.60 24.55
CA ARG A 128 -15.86 -20.69 25.54
C ARG A 128 -14.75 -20.50 26.55
N ASP A 129 -13.57 -20.13 26.09
CA ASP A 129 -12.35 -20.08 26.88
C ASP A 129 -11.99 -18.64 27.29
N ASN A 130 -12.79 -17.66 26.84
CA ASN A 130 -12.57 -16.23 27.06
C ASN A 130 -11.19 -15.77 26.53
N GLU A 131 -10.74 -16.37 25.43
CA GLU A 131 -9.46 -16.08 24.76
C GLU A 131 -9.69 -15.36 23.41
N PRO A 132 -9.95 -14.04 23.40
CA PRO A 132 -10.31 -13.31 22.18
C PRO A 132 -9.12 -12.98 21.27
N GLY A 133 -7.92 -13.48 21.55
CA GLY A 133 -6.69 -13.06 20.87
C GLY A 133 -6.74 -13.26 19.35
N VAL A 134 -7.12 -14.46 18.91
CA VAL A 134 -7.24 -14.79 17.47
C VAL A 134 -8.36 -13.99 16.80
N LEU A 135 -9.50 -13.85 17.48
CA LEU A 135 -10.63 -13.04 17.02
C LEU A 135 -10.22 -11.58 16.76
N ILE A 136 -9.58 -10.95 17.74
CA ILE A 136 -9.13 -9.55 17.66
C ILE A 136 -8.04 -9.39 16.60
N ALA A 137 -7.09 -10.32 16.52
CA ALA A 137 -6.03 -10.29 15.51
C ALA A 137 -6.57 -10.40 14.08
N GLY A 138 -7.55 -11.28 13.85
CA GLY A 138 -8.24 -11.41 12.57
C GLY A 138 -8.99 -10.14 12.17
N LEU A 139 -9.77 -9.56 13.10
CA LEU A 139 -10.49 -8.30 12.86
C LEU A 139 -9.53 -7.14 12.59
N SER A 140 -8.44 -7.04 13.36
CA SER A 140 -7.40 -6.02 13.14
C SER A 140 -6.80 -6.16 11.74
N THR A 141 -6.50 -7.40 11.32
CA THR A 141 -5.99 -7.68 9.97
C THR A 141 -6.97 -7.20 8.90
N ALA A 142 -8.26 -7.49 9.07
CA ALA A 142 -9.29 -7.10 8.10
C ALA A 142 -9.44 -5.58 7.97
N PHE A 143 -9.44 -4.85 9.08
CA PHE A 143 -9.53 -3.39 9.08
C PHE A 143 -8.27 -2.76 8.48
N ASP A 144 -7.09 -3.24 8.84
CA ASP A 144 -5.83 -2.69 8.36
C ASP A 144 -5.67 -2.85 6.85
N THR A 145 -5.96 -4.01 6.29
CA THR A 145 -5.85 -4.22 4.83
C THR A 145 -6.86 -3.36 4.06
N THR A 146 -8.06 -3.19 4.62
CA THR A 146 -9.06 -2.27 4.06
C THR A 146 -8.55 -0.83 4.08
N PHE A 147 -8.02 -0.39 5.21
CA PHE A 147 -7.44 0.94 5.37
C PHE A 147 -6.29 1.18 4.39
N LEU A 148 -5.35 0.24 4.27
CA LEU A 148 -4.22 0.34 3.34
C LEU A 148 -4.68 0.37 1.87
N GLY A 149 -5.60 -0.51 1.49
CA GLY A 149 -6.14 -0.58 0.13
C GLY A 149 -6.89 0.69 -0.27
N LEU A 150 -7.76 1.20 0.61
CA LEU A 150 -8.46 2.46 0.39
C LEU A 150 -7.52 3.67 0.44
N GLY A 151 -6.55 3.68 1.36
CA GLY A 151 -5.55 4.75 1.48
C GLY A 151 -4.74 4.90 0.18
N ALA A 152 -4.31 3.79 -0.41
CA ALA A 152 -3.64 3.78 -1.71
C ALA A 152 -4.56 4.26 -2.84
N ALA A 153 -5.80 3.77 -2.88
CA ALA A 153 -6.79 4.15 -3.89
C ALA A 153 -7.12 5.65 -3.85
N VAL A 154 -7.35 6.21 -2.66
CA VAL A 154 -7.61 7.65 -2.47
C VAL A 154 -6.37 8.47 -2.83
N SER A 155 -5.17 8.00 -2.47
CA SER A 155 -3.92 8.68 -2.83
C SER A 155 -3.76 8.75 -4.36
N LEU A 156 -4.01 7.65 -5.07
CA LEU A 156 -3.99 7.62 -6.53
C LEU A 156 -5.02 8.59 -7.14
N MET A 157 -6.25 8.61 -6.61
CA MET A 157 -7.30 9.54 -7.05
C MET A 157 -6.86 11.01 -6.89
N CYS A 158 -6.31 11.37 -5.73
CA CYS A 158 -5.82 12.73 -5.46
C CYS A 158 -4.66 13.10 -6.40
N LEU A 159 -3.68 12.22 -6.57
CA LEU A 159 -2.52 12.47 -7.44
C LEU A 159 -2.90 12.55 -8.92
N ARG A 160 -3.86 11.73 -9.36
CA ARG A 160 -4.45 11.84 -10.69
C ARG A 160 -5.11 13.20 -10.88
N LYS A 161 -5.89 13.67 -9.90
CA LYS A 161 -6.50 15.00 -9.97
C LYS A 161 -5.48 16.12 -10.01
N LEU A 162 -4.38 16.00 -9.26
CA LEU A 162 -3.28 16.96 -9.29
C LEU A 162 -2.57 16.98 -10.65
N ALA A 163 -2.38 15.82 -11.28
CA ALA A 163 -1.86 15.76 -12.65
C ALA A 163 -2.79 16.46 -13.65
N GLU A 164 -4.10 16.23 -13.57
CA GLU A 164 -5.07 16.91 -14.44
C GLU A 164 -4.99 18.44 -14.32
N ILE A 165 -4.94 18.97 -13.09
CA ILE A 165 -4.92 20.42 -12.84
C ILE A 165 -3.63 21.06 -13.38
N ARG A 166 -2.48 20.39 -13.25
CA ARG A 166 -1.20 20.93 -13.73
C ARG A 166 -1.15 21.13 -15.25
N HIS A 167 -1.97 20.41 -16.01
CA HIS A 167 -1.98 20.44 -17.48
C HIS A 167 -3.20 21.16 -18.07
N SER A 168 -4.06 21.75 -17.23
CA SER A 168 -5.17 22.63 -17.64
C SER A 168 -4.72 24.08 -17.69
#